data_AF-K2B2K4-F1
#
_entry.id   AF-K2B2K4-F1
#
_cell.length_a   1.000
_cell.length_b   1.000
_cell.length_c   1.000
_cell.angle_alpha   90.00
_cell.angle_beta   90.00
_cell.angle_gamma   90.00
#
_symmetry.space_group_name_H-M   'P 1'
#
loop_
_entity.id
_entity.type
_entity.pdbx_description
1 polymer ?
#
loop_
_entity_poly.entity_id
_entity_poly.type
_entity_poly.pdbx_seq_one_letter_code
_entity_poly.pdbx_strand_id
1 'polypeptide(L)'
;MDKNKMVLYVLYVLVIAALVYALVVTKGFGLMKKSTDVKTGNYQAVFLSNGQVYFGRLAGVTSSYATLEDVYYLQVQKIQPADEKSQGKLTLIKLGNELHAPVDMMKINKDQILFYENLKEEGKVMQAIQRYKEKGPDTTSTNTTDVNTQK
;
A
#
# COMPACT_ATOMS: atom_id res chain seq x y z
N MET A 1 48.72 -0.79 45.53
CA MET A 1 47.87 0.08 44.70
C MET A 1 47.05 0.96 45.62
N ASP A 2 47.17 2.28 45.52
CA ASP A 2 46.47 3.20 46.42
C ASP A 2 44.96 3.02 46.28
N LYS A 3 44.22 2.98 47.39
CA LYS A 3 42.77 2.73 47.40
C LYS A 3 42.01 3.63 46.41
N ASN A 4 42.45 4.89 46.28
CA ASN A 4 41.86 5.86 45.35
C ASN A 4 42.12 5.52 43.88
N LYS A 5 43.29 4.96 43.56
CA LYS A 5 43.61 4.48 42.20
C LYS A 5 42.81 3.22 41.85
N MET A 6 42.55 2.37 42.84
CA MET A 6 41.69 1.19 42.66
C MET A 6 40.23 1.59 42.41
N VAL A 7 39.71 2.57 43.17
CA VAL A 7 38.35 3.11 42.97
C VAL A 7 38.20 3.76 41.58
N LEU A 8 39.19 4.55 41.15
CA LEU A 8 39.20 5.14 39.81
C LEU A 8 39.21 4.08 38.70
N TYR A 9 39.99 3.01 38.87
CA TYR A 9 40.04 1.92 37.90
C TYR A 9 38.69 1.17 37.78
N VAL A 10 38.04 0.89 38.91
CA VAL A 10 36.71 0.24 38.94
C VAL A 10 35.65 1.11 38.25
N LEU A 11 35.65 2.42 38.52
CA LEU A 11 34.73 3.35 37.85
C LEU A 11 34.97 3.41 36.34
N TYR A 12 36.22 3.39 35.90
CA TYR A 12 36.56 3.39 34.48
C TYR A 12 36.05 2.12 33.76
N VAL A 13 36.23 0.94 34.37
CA VAL A 13 35.73 -0.32 33.81
C VAL A 13 34.20 -0.33 33.74
N LEU A 14 33.50 0.21 34.74
CA LEU A 14 32.03 0.30 34.73
C LEU A 14 31.51 1.22 33.62
N VAL A 15 32.17 2.35 33.35
CA VAL A 15 31.81 3.25 32.25
C VAL A 15 31.99 2.58 30.89
N ILE A 16 33.10 1.85 30.69
CA ILE A 16 33.33 1.09 29.45
C ILE A 16 32.27 -0.02 29.29
N ALA A 17 31.95 -0.75 30.36
CA ALA A 17 30.93 -1.79 30.30
C ALA A 17 29.53 -1.23 29.95
N ALA A 18 29.16 -0.07 30.51
CA ALA A 18 27.92 0.62 30.18
C ALA A 18 27.87 1.09 28.71
N LEU A 19 28.98 1.62 28.19
CA LEU A 19 29.10 2.04 26.79
C LEU A 19 29.01 0.85 25.82
N VAL A 20 29.66 -0.28 26.14
CA VAL A 20 29.56 -1.51 25.34
C VAL A 20 28.13 -2.06 25.38
N TYR A 21 27.48 -2.07 26.54
CA TYR A 21 26.09 -2.50 26.67
C TYR A 21 25.15 -1.61 25.83
N ALA A 22 25.31 -0.28 25.89
CA ALA A 22 24.54 0.65 25.07
C ALA A 22 24.76 0.41 23.56
N LEU A 23 25.98 0.14 23.12
CA LEU A 23 26.30 -0.18 21.72
C LEU A 23 25.69 -1.52 21.25
N VAL A 24 25.65 -2.53 22.13
CA VAL A 24 25.06 -3.84 21.81
C VAL A 24 23.54 -3.76 21.77
N VAL A 25 22.92 -3.05 22.73
CA VAL A 25 21.45 -2.87 22.76
C VAL A 25 20.97 -1.99 21.61
N THR A 26 21.71 -0.94 21.23
CA THR A 26 21.34 -0.10 20.07
C THR A 26 21.48 -0.85 18.74
N LYS A 27 22.45 -1.77 18.59
CA LYS A 27 22.55 -2.66 17.42
C LYS A 27 21.50 -3.78 17.43
N GLY A 28 21.09 -4.27 18.60
CA GLY A 28 20.07 -5.32 18.76
C GLY A 28 18.63 -4.82 18.63
N PHE A 29 18.37 -3.54 18.94
CA PHE A 29 17.02 -2.95 18.90
C PHE A 29 16.78 -2.06 17.66
N GLY A 30 17.84 -1.60 16.99
CA GLY A 30 17.76 -0.66 15.85
C GLY A 30 17.75 -1.30 14.45
N LEU A 31 17.76 -2.62 14.32
CA LEU A 31 17.96 -3.33 13.05
C LEU A 31 16.76 -4.15 12.57
N MET A 32 15.57 -3.89 13.11
CA MET A 32 14.31 -4.42 12.55
C MET A 32 13.65 -3.41 11.61
N LYS A 33 14.43 -2.74 10.75
CA LYS A 33 13.86 -2.08 9.58
C LYS A 33 13.54 -3.17 8.56
N LYS A 34 12.38 -3.81 8.75
CA LYS A 34 11.82 -4.80 7.83
C LYS A 34 11.57 -4.07 6.50
N SER A 35 12.57 -4.08 5.62
CA SER A 35 12.48 -3.57 4.25
C SER A 35 11.62 -4.54 3.46
N THR A 36 10.31 -4.48 3.66
CA THR A 36 9.38 -5.00 2.68
C THR A 36 9.24 -3.91 1.63
N ASP A 37 9.59 -4.22 0.39
CA ASP A 37 9.61 -3.37 -0.82
C ASP A 37 8.27 -2.70 -1.21
N VAL A 38 7.35 -2.57 -0.28
CA VAL A 38 6.28 -1.58 -0.38
C VAL A 38 6.93 -0.24 -0.11
N LYS A 39 7.04 0.61 -1.13
CA LYS A 39 7.29 2.04 -0.90
C LYS A 39 6.10 2.56 -0.10
N THR A 40 6.25 2.58 1.22
CA THR A 40 5.22 2.96 2.18
C THR A 40 4.66 4.32 1.77
N GLY A 41 3.39 4.38 1.37
CA GLY A 41 2.71 5.60 0.93
C GLY A 41 2.26 5.61 -0.54
N ASN A 42 2.82 4.76 -1.40
CA ASN A 42 2.34 4.64 -2.79
C ASN A 42 1.09 3.76 -2.86
N TYR A 43 0.30 3.93 -3.92
CA TYR A 43 -0.79 3.00 -4.23
C TYR A 43 -0.26 1.73 -4.89
N GLN A 44 -0.90 0.61 -4.57
CA GLN A 44 -0.65 -0.68 -5.21
C GLN A 44 -1.92 -1.20 -5.88
N ALA A 45 -1.76 -1.94 -6.97
CA ALA A 45 -2.76 -2.90 -7.42
C ALA A 45 -2.54 -4.22 -6.66
N VAL A 46 -3.60 -4.76 -6.08
CA VAL A 46 -3.60 -6.02 -5.32
C VAL A 46 -4.47 -7.02 -6.05
N PHE A 47 -3.84 -8.09 -6.54
CA PHE A 47 -4.49 -9.13 -7.33
C PHE A 47 -4.84 -10.31 -6.43
N LEU A 48 -6.12 -10.66 -6.37
CA LEU A 48 -6.62 -11.72 -5.51
C LEU A 48 -6.83 -13.04 -6.27
N SER A 49 -6.81 -14.14 -5.54
CA SER A 49 -7.02 -15.51 -6.04
C SER A 49 -8.35 -15.72 -6.76
N ASN A 50 -9.36 -14.90 -6.45
CA ASN A 50 -10.68 -14.91 -7.07
C ASN A 50 -10.78 -14.05 -8.35
N GLY A 51 -9.66 -13.52 -8.84
CA GLY A 51 -9.59 -12.68 -10.04
C GLY A 51 -9.98 -11.21 -9.81
N GLN A 52 -10.34 -10.81 -8.59
CA GLN A 52 -10.60 -9.41 -8.26
C GLN A 52 -9.30 -8.62 -8.11
N VAL A 53 -9.37 -7.34 -8.47
CA VAL A 53 -8.26 -6.40 -8.33
C VAL A 53 -8.74 -5.19 -7.53
N TYR A 54 -8.00 -4.89 -6.47
CA TYR A 54 -8.21 -3.70 -5.66
C TYR A 54 -7.02 -2.76 -5.75
N PHE A 55 -7.27 -1.47 -5.62
CA PHE A 55 -6.25 -0.42 -5.64
C PHE A 55 -6.29 0.34 -4.32
N GLY A 56 -5.15 0.55 -3.69
CA GLY A 56 -5.09 1.26 -2.40
C GLY A 56 -3.68 1.31 -1.85
N ARG A 57 -3.54 1.83 -0.62
CA ARG A 57 -2.28 1.79 0.12
C ARG A 57 -2.18 0.47 0.87
N LEU A 58 -1.30 -0.41 0.43
CA LEU A 58 -1.10 -1.73 1.00
C LEU A 58 -0.08 -1.67 2.14
N ALA A 59 -0.36 -2.35 3.25
CA ALA A 59 0.54 -2.48 4.38
C ALA A 59 0.43 -3.87 5.02
N GLY A 60 1.44 -4.26 5.81
CA GLY A 60 1.38 -5.48 6.60
C GLY A 60 1.45 -6.78 5.80
N VAL A 61 2.04 -6.76 4.59
CA VAL A 61 2.14 -7.94 3.69
C VAL A 61 2.91 -9.13 4.26
N THR A 62 3.64 -8.95 5.37
CA THR A 62 4.33 -10.05 6.07
C THR A 62 3.50 -10.72 7.16
N SER A 63 2.34 -10.16 7.49
CA SER A 63 1.41 -10.70 8.48
C SER A 63 0.44 -11.68 7.84
N SER A 64 -0.32 -12.46 8.62
CA SER A 64 -1.36 -13.36 8.09
C SER A 64 -2.46 -12.61 7.32
N TYR A 65 -2.66 -11.33 7.67
CA TYR A 65 -3.56 -10.42 6.97
C TYR A 65 -2.80 -9.17 6.54
N ALA A 66 -2.94 -8.81 5.26
CA ALA A 66 -2.56 -7.51 4.76
C ALA A 66 -3.70 -6.50 4.99
N THR A 67 -3.34 -5.22 5.08
CA THR A 67 -4.29 -4.11 5.20
C THR A 67 -4.20 -3.26 3.96
N LEU A 68 -5.34 -3.01 3.32
CA LEU A 68 -5.47 -2.09 2.20
C LEU A 68 -6.36 -0.92 2.65
N GLU A 69 -5.86 0.31 2.53
CA GLU A 69 -6.57 1.53 2.88
C GLU A 69 -6.78 2.41 1.65
N ASP A 70 -7.77 3.31 1.70
CA ASP A 70 -8.11 4.20 0.59
C ASP A 70 -8.38 3.39 -0.68
N VAL A 71 -9.33 2.48 -0.53
CA VAL A 71 -9.54 1.35 -1.43
C VAL A 71 -10.45 1.73 -2.58
N TYR A 72 -10.07 1.33 -3.80
CA TYR A 72 -10.82 1.48 -5.03
C TYR A 72 -10.87 0.16 -5.82
N TYR A 73 -11.87 0.01 -6.67
CA TYR A 73 -12.00 -1.10 -7.61
C TYR A 73 -12.68 -0.64 -8.90
N LEU A 74 -12.56 -1.44 -9.97
CA LEU A 74 -13.15 -1.14 -11.27
C LEU A 74 -14.43 -1.95 -11.46
N GLN A 75 -15.49 -1.29 -11.93
CA GLN A 75 -16.76 -1.94 -12.28
C GLN A 75 -17.06 -1.70 -13.76
N VAL A 76 -17.44 -2.77 -14.46
CA VAL A 76 -17.94 -2.66 -15.84
C VAL A 76 -19.44 -2.40 -15.78
N GLN A 77 -19.87 -1.23 -16.24
CA GLN A 77 -21.28 -0.97 -16.48
C GLN A 77 -21.66 -1.56 -17.84
N LYS A 78 -22.52 -2.57 -17.82
CA LYS A 78 -23.15 -3.10 -19.04
C LYS A 78 -24.23 -2.13 -19.47
N ILE A 79 -23.94 -1.35 -20.50
CA ILE A 79 -24.94 -0.55 -21.21
C ILE A 79 -25.77 -1.53 -22.05
N GLN A 80 -27.10 -1.46 -21.92
CA GLN A 80 -28.06 -2.32 -22.64
C GLN A 80 -27.82 -2.28 -24.17
N PRO A 81 -28.16 -3.35 -24.92
CA PRO A 81 -27.85 -3.42 -26.33
C PRO A 81 -28.80 -2.52 -27.12
N ALA A 82 -28.33 -1.33 -27.46
CA ALA A 82 -28.69 -0.64 -28.68
C ALA A 82 -27.35 -0.30 -29.35
N ASP A 83 -27.08 -0.97 -30.46
CA ASP A 83 -25.92 -0.83 -31.34
C ASP A 83 -24.61 -1.57 -30.93
N GLU A 84 -24.09 -2.35 -31.88
CA GLU A 84 -22.93 -3.26 -31.79
C GLU A 84 -21.56 -2.57 -31.52
N LYS A 85 -21.55 -1.31 -31.04
CA LYS A 85 -20.33 -0.54 -30.72
C LYS A 85 -20.26 -0.07 -29.27
N SER A 86 -21.11 -0.60 -28.40
CA SER A 86 -21.13 -0.24 -26.98
C SER A 86 -19.98 -0.92 -26.23
N GLN A 87 -18.79 -0.31 -26.25
CA GLN A 87 -17.69 -0.70 -25.36
C GLN A 87 -18.13 -0.45 -23.91
N GLY A 88 -18.16 -1.51 -23.09
CA GLY A 88 -18.56 -1.42 -21.69
C GLY A 88 -17.76 -0.35 -20.94
N LYS A 89 -18.47 0.57 -20.28
CA LYS A 89 -17.85 1.66 -19.53
C LYS A 89 -17.22 1.09 -18.25
N LEU A 90 -15.91 1.27 -18.12
CA LEU A 90 -15.19 0.93 -16.89
C LEU A 90 -15.22 2.14 -15.95
N THR A 91 -15.77 1.96 -14.76
CA THR A 91 -15.91 3.02 -13.75
C THR A 91 -15.07 2.67 -12.52
N LEU A 92 -14.31 3.64 -12.02
CA LEU A 92 -13.60 3.53 -10.75
C LEU A 92 -14.58 3.79 -9.59
N ILE A 93 -14.67 2.84 -8.66
CA ILE A 93 -15.52 2.91 -7.48
C ILE A 93 -14.66 2.97 -6.23
N LYS A 94 -15.03 3.83 -5.29
CA LYS A 94 -14.44 3.94 -3.97
C LYS A 94 -15.17 3.01 -3.00
N LEU A 95 -14.42 2.17 -2.29
CA LEU A 95 -14.97 1.36 -1.20
C LEU A 95 -15.57 2.25 -0.10
N GLY A 96 -16.77 1.88 0.36
CA GLY A 96 -17.44 2.47 1.52
C GLY A 96 -18.88 2.90 1.24
N ASN A 97 -19.25 3.07 -0.04
CA ASN A 97 -20.57 3.55 -0.45
C ASN A 97 -21.51 2.43 -0.92
N GLU A 98 -21.15 1.17 -0.66
CA GLU A 98 -21.97 0.00 -0.98
C GLU A 98 -23.14 -0.18 0.00
N LEU A 99 -24.12 -1.03 -0.36
CA LEU A 99 -25.29 -1.34 0.48
C LEU A 99 -24.91 -1.85 1.88
N HIS A 100 -23.81 -2.60 1.99
CA HIS A 100 -23.33 -3.17 3.25
C HIS A 100 -22.35 -2.23 4.00
N ALA A 101 -22.16 -1.00 3.50
CA ALA A 101 -21.46 0.12 4.12
C ALA A 101 -20.15 -0.26 4.85
N PRO A 102 -19.17 -0.85 4.15
CA PRO A 102 -17.88 -1.13 4.77
C PRO A 102 -17.17 0.17 5.14
N VAL A 103 -16.29 0.12 6.14
CA VAL A 103 -15.30 1.18 6.31
C VAL A 103 -14.32 1.16 5.13
N ASP A 104 -13.65 2.29 4.87
CA ASP A 104 -12.63 2.40 3.83
C ASP A 104 -11.30 1.71 4.23
N MET A 105 -11.39 0.41 4.46
CA MET A 105 -10.27 -0.44 4.82
C MET A 105 -10.66 -1.89 4.53
N MET A 106 -9.71 -2.64 3.96
CA MET A 106 -9.87 -4.06 3.73
C MET A 106 -8.77 -4.85 4.43
N LYS A 107 -9.17 -5.84 5.23
CA LYS A 107 -8.27 -6.87 5.76
C LYS A 107 -8.32 -8.07 4.82
N ILE A 108 -7.18 -8.38 4.22
CA ILE A 108 -7.08 -9.39 3.17
C ILE A 108 -6.22 -10.53 3.72
N ASN A 109 -6.72 -11.76 3.70
CA ASN A 109 -5.90 -12.93 4.02
C ASN A 109 -4.73 -12.98 3.02
N LYS A 110 -3.49 -12.98 3.53
CA LYS A 110 -2.28 -12.92 2.71
C LYS A 110 -2.22 -14.08 1.70
N ASP A 111 -2.71 -15.25 2.06
CA ASP A 111 -2.70 -16.44 1.20
C ASP A 111 -3.66 -16.31 0.00
N GLN A 112 -4.52 -15.30 0.00
CA GLN A 112 -5.42 -14.97 -1.11
C GLN A 112 -4.86 -13.87 -2.02
N ILE A 113 -3.70 -13.28 -1.69
CA ILE A 113 -3.02 -12.31 -2.54
C ILE A 113 -2.07 -13.07 -3.47
N LEU A 114 -2.32 -12.98 -4.78
CA LEU A 114 -1.44 -13.59 -5.78
C LEU A 114 -0.16 -12.78 -5.96
N PHE A 115 -0.30 -11.47 -6.12
CA PHE A 115 0.78 -10.50 -6.20
C PHE A 115 0.23 -9.09 -6.02
N TYR A 116 1.14 -8.13 -5.86
CA TYR A 116 0.82 -6.71 -5.86
C TYR A 116 1.90 -5.91 -6.58
N GLU A 117 1.53 -4.79 -7.18
CA GLU A 117 2.44 -3.93 -7.95
C GLU A 117 2.25 -2.48 -7.57
N ASN A 118 3.34 -1.71 -7.53
CA ASN A 118 3.26 -0.27 -7.31
C ASN A 118 2.69 0.43 -8.55
N LEU A 119 1.72 1.32 -8.35
CA LEU A 119 1.19 2.14 -9.42
C LEU A 119 2.10 3.34 -9.67
N LYS A 120 2.29 3.66 -10.95
CA LYS A 120 2.92 4.91 -11.38
C LYS A 120 1.91 6.06 -11.32
N GLU A 121 2.36 7.25 -10.95
CA GLU A 121 1.49 8.44 -10.84
C GLU A 121 0.83 8.80 -12.18
N GLU A 122 1.56 8.63 -13.28
CA GLU A 122 1.07 8.87 -14.64
C GLU A 122 0.10 7.78 -15.15
N GLY A 123 -0.09 6.68 -14.41
CA GLY A 123 -0.98 5.59 -14.79
C GLY A 123 -2.45 5.99 -14.78
N LYS A 124 -3.26 5.45 -15.71
CA LYS A 124 -4.69 5.79 -15.85
C LYS A 124 -5.50 5.60 -14.55
N VAL A 125 -5.19 4.55 -13.79
CA VAL A 125 -5.85 4.28 -12.49
C VAL A 125 -5.48 5.35 -11.47
N MET A 126 -4.21 5.73 -11.37
CA MET A 126 -3.77 6.79 -10.45
C MET A 126 -4.37 8.15 -10.81
N GLN A 127 -4.40 8.50 -12.09
CA GLN A 127 -5.07 9.71 -12.55
C GLN A 127 -6.57 9.69 -12.22
N ALA A 128 -7.25 8.55 -12.36
CA ALA A 128 -8.66 8.41 -12.00
C ALA A 128 -8.87 8.56 -10.48
N ILE A 129 -8.00 7.98 -9.65
CA ILE A 129 -8.03 8.15 -8.19
C ILE A 129 -7.82 9.62 -7.80
N GLN A 130 -6.85 10.31 -8.42
CA GLN A 130 -6.61 11.74 -8.19
C GLN A 130 -7.83 12.59 -8.55
N ARG A 131 -8.41 12.37 -9.75
CA ARG A 131 -9.64 13.05 -10.17
C ARG A 131 -10.80 12.78 -9.21
N TYR A 132 -10.95 11.53 -8.76
CA TYR A 132 -11.95 11.17 -7.76
C TYR A 132 -11.77 11.98 -6.46
N LYS A 133 -10.53 12.13 -5.98
CA LYS A 133 -10.24 12.89 -4.76
C LYS A 133 -10.51 14.38 -4.91
N GLU A 134 -10.28 14.94 -6.10
CA GLU A 134 -10.53 16.35 -6.38
C GLU A 134 -12.01 16.67 -6.58
N LYS A 135 -12.76 15.78 -7.27
CA LYS A 135 -14.10 16.06 -7.79
C LYS A 135 -15.21 15.18 -7.23
N GLY A 136 -14.86 14.13 -6.47
CA GLY A 136 -15.80 13.10 -6.04
C GLY A 136 -15.99 12.00 -7.10
N PRO A 137 -17.00 11.10 -6.92
CA PRO A 137 -17.26 10.00 -7.84
C PRO A 137 -17.46 10.47 -9.28
N ASP A 138 -16.71 9.85 -10.19
CA ASP A 138 -16.68 10.23 -11.59
C ASP A 138 -18.00 9.85 -12.25
N THR A 139 -18.90 10.83 -12.40
CA THR A 139 -20.16 10.68 -13.13
C THR A 139 -19.94 10.68 -14.64
N THR A 140 -18.73 11.00 -15.11
CA THR A 140 -18.44 11.24 -16.53
C THR A 140 -17.68 10.06 -17.15
N SER A 141 -18.24 9.50 -18.22
CA SER A 141 -17.65 8.43 -19.02
C SER A 141 -16.32 8.88 -19.62
N THR A 142 -15.21 8.32 -19.17
CA THR A 142 -13.94 8.41 -19.89
C THR A 142 -14.03 7.51 -21.12
N ASN A 143 -14.56 8.05 -22.21
CA ASN A 143 -14.37 7.51 -23.55
C ASN A 143 -12.87 7.46 -23.82
N THR A 144 -12.26 6.30 -23.66
CA THR A 144 -10.91 6.04 -24.17
C THR A 144 -11.05 5.66 -25.64
N THR A 145 -11.46 6.63 -26.46
CA THR A 145 -11.10 6.62 -27.88
C THR A 145 -9.79 7.38 -27.98
N ASP A 146 -8.91 6.95 -28.87
CA ASP A 146 -7.58 7.49 -29.18
C ASP A 146 -6.42 6.79 -28.46
N VAL A 147 -6.00 5.65 -29.03
CA VAL A 147 -4.66 5.56 -29.63
C VAL A 147 -4.69 4.62 -30.85
N ASN A 148 -4.36 5.21 -32.01
CA ASN A 148 -3.72 4.62 -33.19
C ASN A 148 -4.57 3.94 -34.29
N THR A 149 -5.02 4.76 -35.25
CA THR A 149 -4.96 4.40 -36.67
C THR A 149 -4.18 5.51 -37.38
N GLN A 150 -2.87 5.33 -37.59
CA GLN A 150 -2.11 5.83 -38.75
C GLN A 150 -0.74 5.11 -38.79
N LYS A 151 -0.64 4.02 -39.56
CA LYS A 151 0.17 3.95 -40.80
C LYS A 151 -0.05 2.61 -41.50
#